data_AF-A0A3A8F7X9-F1
#
_entry.id   AF-A0A3A8F7X9-F1
#
_cell.length_a   1.000
_cell.length_b   1.000
_cell.length_c   1.000
_cell.angle_alpha   90.00
_cell.angle_beta   90.00
_cell.angle_gamma   90.00
#
_symmetry.space_group_name_H-M   'P 1'
#
loop_
_entity.id
_entity.type
_entity.pdbx_description
1 polymer ?
#
loop_
_entity_poly.entity_id
_entity_poly.type
_entity_poly.pdbx_seq_one_letter_code
_entity_poly.pdbx_strand_id
1 'polypeptide(L)'
;MGKNIINTENNFNYLLGRVLFDLSPTKYFFIYMYFIFFIAAYVYGFYVSEYGGITPFAKSMVLASPQLKLVNDVAFISELIIFLILILRYYFYGLNVKTKYGFKRHERQLQSLNSGKENRNFVTAMGILFCLGLIGLRYGVFVFLESGNIPKIRGAIKSSELILYLYMICGFILDLIFFVITIFILELRKHI
;
A
#
# COMPACT_ATOMS: atom_id res chain seq x y z
N MET A 1 21.29 6.32 -27.96
CA MET A 1 20.65 5.47 -26.93
C MET A 1 20.19 6.24 -25.69
N GLY A 2 20.97 7.16 -25.09
CA GLY A 2 20.59 7.86 -23.84
C GLY A 2 19.32 8.73 -23.86
N LYS A 3 18.99 9.41 -24.97
CA LYS A 3 17.78 10.26 -25.08
C LYS A 3 16.45 9.48 -25.02
N ASN A 4 16.42 8.23 -25.49
CA ASN A 4 15.20 7.41 -25.48
C ASN A 4 14.93 6.81 -24.11
N ILE A 5 15.97 6.45 -23.35
CA ILE A 5 15.84 5.87 -22.01
C ILE A 5 15.28 6.91 -21.02
N ILE A 6 15.80 8.14 -21.05
CA ILE A 6 15.34 9.26 -20.21
C ILE A 6 13.85 9.59 -20.49
N ASN A 7 13.41 9.54 -21.74
CA ASN A 7 12.00 9.76 -22.09
C ASN A 7 11.08 8.64 -21.60
N THR A 8 11.55 7.38 -21.60
CA THR A 8 10.76 6.23 -21.13
C THR A 8 10.59 6.23 -19.62
N GLU A 9 11.65 6.58 -18.87
CA GLU A 9 11.63 6.69 -17.41
C GLU A 9 10.74 7.86 -16.94
N ASN A 10 10.83 9.01 -17.62
CA ASN A 10 9.93 10.14 -17.38
C ASN A 10 8.46 9.80 -17.66
N ASN A 11 8.18 8.98 -18.69
CA ASN A 11 6.83 8.48 -18.97
C ASN A 11 6.35 7.48 -17.92
N PHE A 12 7.23 6.62 -17.39
CA PHE A 12 6.90 5.66 -16.34
C PHE A 12 6.48 6.36 -15.05
N ASN A 13 7.33 7.27 -14.55
CA ASN A 13 7.05 8.02 -13.31
C ASN A 13 5.78 8.87 -13.43
N TYR A 14 5.57 9.48 -14.61
CA TYR A 14 4.35 10.22 -14.90
C TYR A 14 3.10 9.33 -14.84
N LEU A 15 3.14 8.15 -15.48
CA LEU A 15 2.00 7.22 -15.50
C LEU A 15 1.72 6.64 -14.12
N LEU A 16 2.74 6.28 -13.34
CA LEU A 16 2.58 5.80 -11.98
C LEU A 16 1.86 6.85 -11.09
N GLY A 17 2.28 8.12 -11.18
CA GLY A 17 1.60 9.21 -10.49
C GLY A 17 0.15 9.37 -10.95
N ARG A 18 -0.13 9.23 -12.26
CA ARG A 18 -1.48 9.29 -12.81
C ARG A 18 -2.38 8.17 -12.30
N VAL A 19 -1.86 6.94 -12.14
CA VAL A 19 -2.60 5.84 -11.52
C VAL A 19 -3.05 6.22 -10.12
N LEU A 20 -2.14 6.72 -9.28
CA LEU A 20 -2.48 7.17 -7.92
C LEU A 20 -3.55 8.29 -7.94
N PHE A 21 -3.45 9.25 -8.87
CA PHE A 21 -4.44 10.31 -9.00
C PHE A 21 -5.81 9.82 -9.44
N ASP A 22 -5.88 8.94 -10.45
CA ASP A 22 -7.15 8.43 -10.97
C ASP A 22 -7.86 7.54 -9.95
N LEU A 23 -7.09 6.77 -9.17
CA LEU A 23 -7.59 5.95 -8.08
C LEU A 23 -8.13 6.78 -6.91
N SER A 24 -7.78 8.05 -6.78
CA SER A 24 -8.20 8.88 -5.65
C SER A 24 -9.42 9.78 -5.99
N PRO A 25 -10.49 9.81 -5.18
CA PRO A 25 -11.67 10.68 -5.41
C PRO A 25 -11.31 12.15 -5.60
N THR A 26 -10.41 12.63 -4.75
CA THR A 26 -9.74 13.92 -4.84
C THR A 26 -8.23 13.69 -4.64
N LYS A 27 -7.37 14.65 -4.97
CA LYS A 27 -5.90 14.45 -4.88
C LYS A 27 -5.51 13.97 -3.48
N TYR A 28 -4.89 12.78 -3.41
CA TYR A 28 -4.40 12.17 -2.16
C TYR A 28 -5.44 11.89 -1.07
N PHE A 29 -6.73 11.97 -1.40
CA PHE A 29 -7.85 11.19 -0.82
C PHE A 29 -7.54 10.42 0.46
N PHE A 30 -7.08 9.22 0.17
CA PHE A 30 -6.86 8.14 1.10
C PHE A 30 -5.67 8.33 2.02
N ILE A 31 -4.67 9.10 1.59
CA ILE A 31 -3.54 9.47 2.45
C ILE A 31 -4.08 10.33 3.59
N TYR A 32 -4.86 11.36 3.27
CA TYR A 32 -5.50 12.19 4.30
C TYR A 32 -6.44 11.38 5.19
N MET A 33 -7.26 10.51 4.60
CA MET A 33 -8.18 9.67 5.34
C MET A 33 -7.46 8.77 6.36
N TYR A 34 -6.36 8.11 5.97
CA TYR A 34 -5.56 7.30 6.87
C TYR A 34 -4.98 8.13 8.02
N PHE A 35 -4.35 9.27 7.72
CA PHE A 35 -3.76 10.12 8.76
C PHE A 35 -4.81 10.70 9.71
N ILE A 36 -6.01 11.02 9.23
CA ILE A 36 -7.12 11.47 10.08
C ILE A 36 -7.51 10.36 11.07
N PHE A 37 -7.71 9.13 10.59
CA PHE A 37 -8.04 8.00 11.48
C PHE A 37 -6.92 7.69 12.46
N PHE A 38 -5.67 7.73 12.00
CA PHE A 38 -4.48 7.51 12.83
C PHE A 38 -4.37 8.55 13.94
N ILE A 39 -4.46 9.84 13.61
CA ILE A 39 -4.37 10.94 14.57
C ILE A 39 -5.56 10.90 15.53
N ALA A 40 -6.77 10.64 15.03
CA ALA A 40 -7.96 10.52 15.87
C ALA A 40 -7.81 9.37 16.88
N ALA A 41 -7.34 8.20 16.46
CA ALA A 41 -7.07 7.07 17.36
C ALA A 41 -5.97 7.39 18.37
N TYR A 42 -4.91 8.08 17.93
CA TYR A 42 -3.82 8.48 18.80
C TYR A 42 -4.29 9.46 19.88
N VAL A 43 -5.05 10.50 19.51
CA VAL A 43 -5.61 11.48 20.45
C VAL A 43 -6.64 10.82 21.36
N TYR A 44 -7.55 10.02 20.82
CA TYR A 44 -8.57 9.32 21.60
C TYR A 44 -7.95 8.30 22.57
N GLY A 45 -6.84 7.67 22.19
CA GLY A 45 -6.13 6.70 23.04
C GLY A 45 -5.59 7.28 24.35
N PHE A 46 -5.40 8.60 24.47
CA PHE A 46 -5.11 9.23 25.76
C PHE A 46 -6.28 9.18 26.74
N TYR A 47 -7.51 9.02 26.26
CA TYR A 47 -8.73 8.96 27.06
C TYR A 47 -9.19 7.52 27.35
N VAL A 48 -8.54 6.51 26.75
CA VAL A 48 -8.90 5.10 26.92
C VAL A 48 -7.85 4.39 27.76
N SER A 49 -8.18 4.11 29.02
CA SER A 49 -7.27 3.46 29.96
C SER A 49 -7.21 1.93 29.84
N GLU A 50 -8.24 1.28 29.27
CA GLU A 50 -8.40 -0.18 29.32
C GLU A 50 -8.69 -0.83 27.96
N TYR A 51 -8.01 -0.38 26.90
CA TYR A 51 -8.14 -1.03 25.59
C TYR A 51 -7.30 -2.31 25.49
N GLY A 52 -7.99 -3.46 25.39
CA GLY A 52 -7.36 -4.78 25.30
C GLY A 52 -6.91 -5.21 23.90
N GLY A 53 -7.29 -4.48 22.84
CA GLY A 53 -7.11 -4.91 21.46
C GLY A 53 -8.25 -5.80 20.96
N ILE A 54 -8.59 -5.65 19.69
CA ILE A 54 -9.54 -6.47 18.94
C ILE A 54 -8.79 -7.52 18.12
N THR A 55 -7.66 -7.14 17.49
CA THR A 55 -6.87 -8.06 16.67
C THR A 55 -6.01 -9.01 17.52
N PRO A 56 -5.76 -10.25 17.07
CA PRO A 56 -4.77 -11.15 17.68
C PRO A 56 -3.42 -10.48 17.95
N PHE A 57 -2.93 -9.67 17.02
CA PHE A 57 -1.69 -8.94 17.19
C PHE A 57 -1.75 -7.94 18.36
N ALA A 58 -2.76 -7.06 18.39
CA ALA A 58 -2.92 -6.08 19.47
C ALA A 58 -3.13 -6.72 20.85
N LYS A 59 -3.91 -7.80 20.91
CA LYS A 59 -4.11 -8.58 22.14
C LYS A 59 -2.79 -9.17 22.67
N SER A 60 -1.95 -9.67 21.77
CA SER A 60 -0.66 -10.27 22.14
C SER A 60 0.42 -9.25 22.56
N MET A 61 0.24 -7.94 22.35
CA MET A 61 1.18 -6.90 22.76
C MET A 61 1.09 -6.61 24.28
N VAL A 62 1.55 -7.53 25.13
CA VAL A 62 1.40 -7.44 26.59
C VAL A 62 2.06 -6.19 27.19
N LEU A 63 3.18 -5.74 26.62
CA LEU A 63 3.94 -4.58 27.12
C LEU A 63 3.48 -3.23 26.54
N ALA A 64 2.58 -3.25 25.54
CA ALA A 64 2.14 -2.03 24.88
C ALA A 64 1.08 -1.30 25.70
N SER A 65 1.10 0.02 25.62
CA SER A 65 0.06 0.89 26.13
C SER A 65 -1.29 0.57 25.46
N PRO A 66 -2.42 0.80 26.17
CA PRO A 66 -3.75 0.75 25.58
C PRO A 66 -3.88 1.64 24.33
N GLN A 67 -3.23 2.80 24.34
CA GLN A 67 -3.16 3.73 23.23
C GLN A 67 -2.51 3.09 21.99
N LEU A 68 -1.35 2.46 22.13
CA LEU A 68 -0.66 1.81 21.01
C LEU A 68 -1.50 0.67 20.41
N LYS A 69 -2.16 -0.13 21.25
CA LYS A 69 -3.07 -1.19 20.79
C LYS A 69 -4.25 -0.63 20.00
N LEU A 70 -4.84 0.47 20.47
CA LEU A 70 -5.95 1.13 19.79
C LEU A 70 -5.52 1.68 18.43
N VAL A 71 -4.39 2.40 18.40
CA VAL A 71 -3.85 2.95 17.15
C VAL A 71 -3.52 1.84 16.16
N ASN A 72 -2.97 0.71 16.61
CA ASN A 72 -2.73 -0.45 15.74
C ASN A 72 -4.02 -0.93 15.08
N ASP A 73 -5.04 -1.23 15.88
CA ASP A 73 -6.28 -1.78 15.35
C ASP A 73 -6.99 -0.79 14.40
N VAL A 74 -7.07 0.49 14.77
CA VAL A 74 -7.66 1.52 13.90
C VAL A 74 -6.83 1.71 12.63
N ALA A 75 -5.50 1.74 12.71
CA ALA A 75 -4.63 1.88 11.55
C ALA A 75 -4.89 0.75 10.54
N PHE A 76 -4.80 -0.51 10.96
CA PHE A 76 -4.98 -1.65 10.06
C PHE A 76 -6.42 -1.80 9.56
N ILE A 77 -7.44 -1.53 10.39
CA ILE A 77 -8.84 -1.57 9.96
C ILE A 77 -9.12 -0.46 8.93
N SER A 78 -8.69 0.77 9.21
CA SER A 78 -8.86 1.88 8.27
C SER A 78 -8.13 1.59 6.97
N GLU A 79 -6.93 1.03 7.03
CA GLU A 79 -6.13 0.64 5.87
C GLU A 79 -6.83 -0.41 5.00
N LEU A 80 -7.47 -1.43 5.59
CA LEU A 80 -8.31 -2.38 4.84
C LEU A 80 -9.48 -1.67 4.13
N ILE A 81 -10.16 -0.75 4.83
CA ILE A 81 -11.27 0.01 4.25
C ILE A 81 -10.77 0.87 3.08
N ILE A 82 -9.61 1.51 3.22
CA ILE A 82 -8.97 2.30 2.15
C ILE A 82 -8.74 1.42 0.92
N PHE A 83 -8.07 0.28 1.08
CA PHE A 83 -7.76 -0.61 -0.03
C PHE A 83 -9.01 -1.19 -0.67
N LEU A 84 -10.04 -1.52 0.12
CA LEU A 84 -11.32 -1.95 -0.41
C LEU A 84 -11.95 -0.87 -1.29
N ILE A 85 -11.97 0.39 -0.84
CA ILE A 85 -12.49 1.50 -1.65
C ILE A 85 -11.68 1.68 -2.93
N LEU A 86 -10.34 1.59 -2.85
CA LEU A 86 -9.45 1.68 -4.01
C LEU A 86 -9.72 0.57 -5.04
N ILE A 87 -9.87 -0.67 -4.57
CA ILE A 87 -10.20 -1.83 -5.41
C ILE A 87 -11.56 -1.64 -6.07
N LEU A 88 -12.59 -1.28 -5.31
CA LEU A 88 -13.94 -1.07 -5.82
C LEU A 88 -13.97 0.05 -6.86
N ARG A 89 -13.28 1.17 -6.59
CA ARG A 89 -13.19 2.28 -7.53
C ARG A 89 -12.50 1.84 -8.82
N TYR A 90 -11.38 1.12 -8.71
CA TYR A 90 -10.68 0.60 -9.87
C TYR A 90 -11.57 -0.36 -10.68
N TYR A 91 -12.31 -1.24 -10.00
CA TYR A 91 -13.19 -2.21 -10.65
C TYR A 91 -14.36 -1.54 -11.39
N PHE A 92 -15.05 -0.59 -10.77
CA PHE A 92 -16.24 0.04 -11.36
C PHE A 92 -15.93 1.17 -12.35
N TYR A 93 -14.95 2.03 -12.05
CA TYR A 93 -14.64 3.20 -12.87
C TYR A 93 -13.38 3.03 -13.73
N GLY A 94 -12.47 2.15 -13.31
CA GLY A 94 -11.16 1.98 -13.94
C GLY A 94 -10.31 3.25 -13.89
N LEU A 95 -9.26 3.27 -14.71
CA LEU A 95 -8.46 4.48 -14.92
C LEU A 95 -9.09 5.42 -15.94
N ASN A 96 -8.71 6.70 -15.85
CA ASN A 96 -9.13 7.72 -16.80
C ASN A 96 -8.65 7.38 -18.22
N VAL A 97 -9.44 7.75 -19.21
CA VAL A 97 -9.16 7.53 -20.64
C VAL A 97 -7.79 8.09 -21.02
N LYS A 98 -7.43 9.28 -20.54
CA LYS A 98 -6.11 9.89 -20.81
C LYS A 98 -4.95 9.01 -20.32
N THR A 99 -5.09 8.42 -19.13
CA THR A 99 -4.10 7.55 -18.53
C THR A 99 -3.98 6.24 -19.31
N LYS A 100 -5.11 5.64 -19.71
CA LYS A 100 -5.16 4.45 -20.59
C LYS A 100 -4.44 4.68 -21.93
N TYR A 101 -4.67 5.82 -22.57
CA TYR A 101 -3.93 6.19 -23.79
C TYR A 101 -2.43 6.33 -23.55
N GLY A 102 -2.04 6.86 -22.39
CA GLY A 102 -0.65 6.93 -21.97
C GLY A 102 0.01 5.55 -21.86
N PHE A 103 -0.67 4.57 -21.23
CA PHE A 103 -0.21 3.18 -21.17
C PHE A 103 -0.03 2.56 -22.56
N LYS A 104 -1.02 2.69 -23.45
CA LYS A 104 -0.94 2.19 -24.83
C LYS A 104 0.25 2.81 -25.59
N ARG A 105 0.53 4.09 -25.40
CA ARG A 105 1.68 4.77 -26.03
C ARG A 105 3.01 4.26 -25.48
N HIS A 106 3.11 4.13 -24.15
CA HIS A 106 4.31 3.63 -23.48
C HIS A 106 4.64 2.19 -23.92
N GLU A 107 3.63 1.34 -24.01
CA GLU A 107 3.80 -0.05 -24.41
C GLU A 107 4.25 -0.20 -25.88
N ARG A 108 3.68 0.61 -26.79
CA ARG A 108 4.14 0.66 -28.19
C ARG A 108 5.61 1.08 -28.31
N GLN A 109 6.06 2.01 -27.46
CA GLN A 109 7.46 2.42 -27.43
C GLN A 109 8.36 1.29 -26.92
N LEU A 110 7.96 0.58 -25.88
CA LEU A 110 8.67 -0.59 -25.35
C LEU A 110 8.80 -1.70 -26.40
N GLN A 111 7.72 -2.04 -27.10
CA GLN A 111 7.73 -3.06 -28.16
C GLN A 111 8.66 -2.67 -29.33
N SER A 112 8.77 -1.37 -29.66
CA SER A 112 9.70 -0.91 -30.70
C SER A 112 11.18 -1.00 -30.31
N LEU A 113 11.47 -1.02 -28.99
CA LEU A 113 12.83 -1.07 -28.44
C LEU A 113 13.28 -2.50 -28.12
N ASN A 114 12.36 -3.36 -27.70
CA ASN A 114 12.65 -4.73 -27.29
C ASN A 114 12.02 -5.73 -28.29
N SER A 115 12.86 -6.33 -29.14
CA SER A 115 12.51 -7.46 -30.03
C SER A 115 12.56 -8.83 -29.32
N GLY A 116 12.91 -8.86 -28.03
CA GLY A 116 13.07 -10.10 -27.25
C GLY A 116 11.73 -10.71 -26.81
N LYS A 117 11.54 -12.00 -27.12
CA LYS A 117 10.42 -12.85 -26.67
C LYS A 117 10.54 -13.26 -25.19
N GLU A 118 10.76 -12.31 -24.28
CA GLU A 118 10.56 -12.63 -22.87
C GLU A 118 9.08 -12.93 -22.62
N ASN A 119 8.78 -13.90 -21.74
CA ASN A 119 7.42 -14.23 -21.36
C ASN A 119 6.89 -13.13 -20.41
N ARG A 120 6.65 -11.93 -20.96
CA ARG A 120 6.25 -10.73 -20.22
C ARG A 120 4.98 -10.97 -19.42
N ASN A 121 4.05 -11.78 -19.94
CA ASN A 121 2.86 -12.21 -19.21
C ASN A 121 3.18 -12.91 -17.89
N PHE A 122 4.17 -13.81 -17.89
CA PHE A 122 4.62 -14.49 -16.67
C PHE A 122 5.28 -13.52 -15.69
N VAL A 123 6.17 -12.65 -16.18
CA VAL A 123 6.86 -11.65 -15.33
C VAL A 123 5.85 -10.68 -14.69
N THR A 124 4.89 -10.19 -15.47
CA THR A 124 3.80 -9.34 -15.01
C THR A 124 2.92 -10.04 -13.97
N ALA A 125 2.54 -11.30 -14.20
CA ALA A 125 1.73 -12.07 -13.23
C ALA A 125 2.49 -12.31 -11.91
N MET A 126 3.77 -12.69 -11.99
CA MET A 126 4.63 -12.85 -10.82
C MET A 126 4.83 -11.53 -10.06
N GLY A 127 4.97 -10.41 -10.76
CA GLY A 127 5.07 -9.08 -10.15
C GLY A 127 3.81 -8.71 -9.36
N ILE A 128 2.62 -8.96 -9.91
CA ILE A 128 1.34 -8.75 -9.22
C ILE A 128 1.26 -9.62 -7.96
N LEU A 129 1.55 -10.92 -8.09
CA LEU A 129 1.52 -11.85 -6.96
C LEU A 129 2.51 -11.46 -5.87
N PHE A 130 3.71 -11.01 -6.25
CA PHE A 130 4.72 -10.56 -5.30
C PHE A 130 4.26 -9.31 -4.53
N CYS A 131 3.77 -8.27 -5.22
CA CYS A 131 3.28 -7.06 -4.56
C CYS A 131 2.10 -7.35 -3.62
N LEU A 132 1.12 -8.13 -4.07
CA LEU A 132 -0.02 -8.51 -3.23
C LEU A 132 0.40 -9.43 -2.07
N GLY A 133 1.37 -10.30 -2.30
CA GLY A 133 1.93 -11.18 -1.27
C GLY A 133 2.63 -10.40 -0.16
N LEU A 134 3.36 -9.33 -0.48
CA LEU A 134 3.99 -8.47 0.52
C LEU A 134 2.96 -7.75 1.39
N ILE A 135 1.92 -7.18 0.76
CA ILE A 135 0.80 -6.56 1.49
C ILE A 135 0.14 -7.63 2.40
N GLY A 136 -0.23 -8.78 1.83
CA GLY A 136 -0.87 -9.87 2.55
C GLY A 136 -0.04 -10.40 3.73
N LEU A 137 1.29 -10.50 3.58
CA LEU A 137 2.18 -10.92 4.66
C LEU A 137 2.16 -9.92 5.82
N ARG A 138 2.21 -8.62 5.54
CA ARG A 138 2.13 -7.58 6.57
C ARG A 138 0.81 -7.69 7.35
N TYR A 139 -0.33 -7.79 6.66
CA TYR A 139 -1.61 -8.01 7.30
C TYR A 139 -1.66 -9.33 8.10
N GLY A 140 -1.09 -10.40 7.55
CA GLY A 140 -0.93 -11.68 8.24
C GLY A 140 -0.27 -11.50 9.61
N VAL A 141 0.88 -10.82 9.64
CA VAL A 141 1.67 -10.64 10.87
C VAL A 141 1.00 -9.68 11.86
N PHE A 142 0.48 -8.55 11.39
CA PHE A 142 0.07 -7.43 12.26
C PHE A 142 -1.44 -7.37 12.54
N VAL A 143 -2.23 -8.25 11.93
CA VAL A 143 -3.65 -8.40 12.22
C VAL A 143 -3.95 -9.80 12.74
N PHE A 144 -3.53 -10.85 12.02
CA PHE A 144 -4.05 -12.21 12.26
C PHE A 144 -3.18 -13.08 13.18
N LEU A 145 -1.92 -12.73 13.41
CA LEU A 145 -1.01 -13.51 14.25
C LEU A 145 -0.78 -12.85 15.62
N GLU A 146 -0.51 -13.67 16.63
CA GLU A 146 -0.11 -13.24 17.99
C GLU A 146 1.38 -12.79 18.04
N SER A 147 1.83 -12.11 16.99
CA SER A 147 3.24 -11.71 16.84
C SER A 147 3.63 -10.51 17.72
N GLY A 148 2.68 -9.87 18.42
CA GLY A 148 2.91 -8.72 19.29
C GLY A 148 3.82 -9.01 20.49
N ASN A 149 4.03 -10.29 20.83
CA ASN A 149 4.91 -10.71 21.93
C ASN A 149 6.31 -11.20 21.47
N ILE A 150 6.66 -11.10 20.18
CA ILE A 150 8.00 -11.53 19.74
C ILE A 150 9.10 -10.62 20.31
N PRO A 151 10.34 -11.13 20.51
CA PRO A 151 11.42 -10.35 21.12
C PRO A 151 11.71 -9.02 20.43
N LYS A 152 11.63 -8.96 19.08
CA LYS A 152 11.85 -7.73 18.31
C LYS A 152 10.80 -6.66 18.61
N ILE A 153 9.52 -7.03 18.63
CA ILE A 153 8.42 -6.09 18.92
C ILE A 153 8.46 -5.65 20.38
N ARG A 154 8.70 -6.58 21.32
CA ARG A 154 8.92 -6.22 22.73
C ARG A 154 10.09 -5.26 22.91
N GLY A 155 11.20 -5.48 22.19
CA GLY A 155 12.36 -4.59 22.21
C GLY A 155 12.00 -3.18 21.72
N ALA A 156 11.24 -3.08 20.63
CA ALA A 156 10.75 -1.80 20.10
C ALA A 156 9.81 -1.08 21.07
N ILE A 157 8.85 -1.79 21.69
CA ILE A 157 7.93 -1.22 22.68
C ILE A 157 8.72 -0.68 23.89
N LYS A 158 9.65 -1.48 24.41
CA LYS A 158 10.47 -1.10 25.58
C LYS A 158 11.36 0.12 25.32
N SER A 159 11.86 0.29 24.10
CA SER A 159 12.67 1.46 23.77
C SER A 159 11.81 2.68 23.51
N SER A 160 10.83 2.58 22.63
CA SER A 160 9.85 3.63 22.35
C SER A 160 8.71 3.12 21.48
N GLU A 161 7.47 3.32 21.95
CA GLU A 161 6.27 3.05 21.14
C GLU A 161 6.22 3.87 19.84
N LEU A 162 6.94 5.00 19.79
CA LEU A 162 7.09 5.82 18.58
C LEU A 162 7.59 5.01 17.37
N ILE A 163 8.46 4.01 17.62
CA ILE A 163 8.99 3.16 16.56
C ILE A 163 7.86 2.38 15.88
N LEU A 164 6.87 1.90 16.65
CA LEU A 164 5.74 1.18 16.09
C LEU A 164 4.76 2.12 15.38
N TYR A 165 4.56 3.34 15.88
CA TYR A 165 3.79 4.36 15.16
C TYR A 165 4.40 4.68 13.79
N LEU A 166 5.72 4.91 13.75
CA LEU A 166 6.44 5.15 12.50
C LEU A 166 6.38 3.93 11.58
N TYR A 167 6.52 2.72 12.12
CA TYR A 167 6.39 1.48 11.35
C TYR A 167 5.01 1.36 10.68
N MET A 168 3.93 1.68 11.39
CA MET A 168 2.57 1.65 10.84
C MET A 168 2.40 2.68 9.71
N ILE A 169 2.88 3.91 9.89
CA ILE A 169 2.82 4.96 8.86
C ILE A 169 3.63 4.56 7.61
N CYS A 170 4.89 4.13 7.81
CA CYS A 170 5.75 3.69 6.71
C CYS A 170 5.18 2.46 6.00
N GLY A 171 4.61 1.51 6.76
CA GLY A 171 3.95 0.33 6.24
C GLY A 171 2.78 0.70 5.33
N PHE A 172 1.90 1.60 5.78
CA PHE A 172 0.79 2.08 4.94
C PHE A 172 1.25 2.70 3.63
N ILE A 173 2.27 3.58 3.69
CA ILE A 173 2.82 4.22 2.49
C ILE A 173 3.38 3.16 1.53
N LEU A 174 4.09 2.17 2.07
CA LEU A 174 4.67 1.08 1.29
C LEU A 174 3.60 0.22 0.63
N ASP A 175 2.56 -0.17 1.36
CA ASP A 175 1.46 -0.96 0.83
C ASP A 175 0.68 -0.18 -0.23
N LEU A 176 0.51 1.14 -0.05
CA LEU A 176 -0.08 2.01 -1.06
C LEU A 176 0.76 2.02 -2.35
N ILE A 177 2.09 2.11 -2.22
CA ILE A 177 3.00 2.05 -3.37
C ILE A 177 2.88 0.69 -4.07
N PHE A 178 2.92 -0.42 -3.32
CA PHE A 178 2.77 -1.75 -3.90
C PHE A 178 1.41 -1.95 -4.58
N PHE A 179 0.35 -1.38 -4.02
CA PHE A 179 -0.97 -1.40 -4.63
C PHE A 179 -1.00 -0.61 -5.95
N VAL A 180 -0.46 0.61 -5.97
CA VAL A 180 -0.36 1.44 -7.19
C VAL A 180 0.47 0.72 -8.26
N ILE A 181 1.60 0.13 -7.89
CA ILE A 181 2.43 -0.68 -8.79
C ILE A 181 1.63 -1.87 -9.32
N THR A 182 0.83 -2.54 -8.48
CA THR A 182 -0.01 -3.66 -8.89
C THR A 182 -1.01 -3.23 -9.96
N ILE A 183 -1.73 -2.12 -9.76
CA ILE A 183 -2.65 -1.57 -10.76
C ILE A 183 -1.91 -1.17 -12.04
N PHE A 184 -0.74 -0.56 -11.90
CA PHE A 184 0.09 -0.17 -13.04
C PHE A 184 0.50 -1.39 -13.89
N ILE A 185 0.95 -2.48 -13.26
CA ILE A 185 1.32 -3.73 -13.93
C ILE A 185 0.09 -4.38 -14.58
N LEU A 186 -1.06 -4.38 -13.91
CA LEU A 186 -2.33 -4.87 -14.45
C LEU A 186 -2.75 -4.12 -15.71
N GLU A 187 -2.58 -2.80 -15.75
CA GLU A 187 -2.91 -1.99 -16.93
C GLU A 187 -1.91 -2.18 -18.06
N LEU A 188 -0.61 -2.30 -17.76
CA LEU A 188 0.38 -2.66 -18.78
C LEU A 188 0.05 -3.98 -19.45
N ARG A 189 -0.36 -4.99 -18.67
CA ARG A 189 -0.72 -6.32 -19.18
C ARG A 189 -1.78 -6.28 -20.28
N LYS A 190 -2.73 -5.33 -20.22
CA LYS A 190 -3.82 -5.23 -21.20
C LYS A 190 -3.33 -4.83 -22.61
N HIS A 191 -2.07 -4.45 -22.74
CA HIS A 191 -1.48 -3.93 -23.96
C HIS A 191 -0.26 -4.75 -24.46
N ILE A 192 0.11 -5.80 -23.73
CA ILE A 192 1.08 -6.84 -24.14
C ILE A 192 0.33 -7.83 -25.04
#